data_AF-A0A1G5QE29-F1
#
_entry.id   AF-A0A1G5QE29-F1
#
_cell.length_a   1.000
_cell.length_b   1.000
_cell.length_c   1.000
_cell.angle_alpha   90.00
_cell.angle_beta   90.00
_cell.angle_gamma   90.00
#
_symmetry.space_group_name_H-M   'P 1'
#
loop_
_entity.id
_entity.type
_entity.pdbx_description
1 polymer ?
#
loop_
_entity_poly.entity_id
_entity_poly.type
_entity_poly.pdbx_seq_one_letter_code
_entity_poly.pdbx_strand_id
1 'polypeptide(L)'
;MKRNQKVKEYCPKQAHLQGLSHHYFAKKATEVTKEIKKWIKRLIWQDLSPEQVVDYIRKYERISLHHEIIYRLIYKNKMDRGDLWQYFRIVSKPYRKRYGCYERRGKIKNKVSINERPEIVDKKA
;
A
#
# COMPACT_ATOMS: atom_id res chain seq x y z
N MET A 1 -15.90 24.66 -14.52
CA MET A 1 -16.00 24.21 -13.11
C MET A 1 -15.86 25.43 -12.19
N LYS A 2 -16.97 25.99 -11.69
CA LYS A 2 -16.95 27.17 -10.81
C LYS A 2 -16.65 26.73 -9.36
N ARG A 3 -15.46 27.03 -8.83
CA ARG A 3 -15.06 26.69 -7.45
C ARG A 3 -14.97 27.96 -6.61
N ASN A 4 -15.59 27.96 -5.42
CA ASN A 4 -15.45 28.98 -4.36
C ASN A 4 -15.65 30.45 -4.81
N GLN A 5 -16.47 30.70 -5.83
CA GLN A 5 -16.70 32.06 -6.40
C GLN A 5 -17.73 32.90 -5.62
N LYS A 6 -18.22 32.43 -4.47
CA LYS A 6 -19.33 33.09 -3.76
C LYS A 6 -18.90 34.35 -2.98
N VAL A 7 -17.60 34.60 -2.84
CA VAL A 7 -17.06 35.68 -2.02
C VAL A 7 -16.24 36.62 -2.90
N LYS A 8 -16.43 37.94 -2.73
CA LYS A 8 -15.69 38.98 -3.46
C LYS A 8 -14.19 38.98 -3.15
N GLU A 9 -13.83 38.59 -1.93
CA GLU A 9 -12.44 38.49 -1.46
C GLU A 9 -12.12 37.06 -1.01
N TYR A 10 -10.87 36.66 -1.20
CA TYR A 10 -10.41 35.32 -0.85
C TYR A 10 -10.29 35.13 0.67
N CYS A 11 -11.00 34.15 1.23
CA CYS A 11 -10.90 33.75 2.63
C CYS A 11 -10.37 32.31 2.77
N PRO A 12 -9.15 32.08 3.31
CA PRO A 12 -8.53 30.75 3.35
C PRO A 12 -9.26 29.78 4.28
N LYS A 13 -9.77 30.25 5.42
CA LYS A 13 -10.56 29.42 6.35
C LYS A 13 -11.82 28.87 5.67
N GLN A 14 -12.53 29.72 4.94
CA GLN A 14 -13.73 29.33 4.21
C GLN A 14 -13.43 28.38 3.05
N ALA A 15 -12.36 28.64 2.29
CA ALA A 15 -11.91 27.74 1.22
C ALA A 15 -11.54 26.35 1.75
N HIS A 16 -10.90 26.28 2.92
CA HIS A 16 -10.57 25.03 3.59
C HIS A 16 -11.81 24.25 4.04
N LEU A 17 -12.75 24.91 4.72
CA LEU A 17 -14.02 24.28 5.15
C LEU A 17 -14.84 23.77 3.97
N GLN A 18 -14.89 24.53 2.87
CA GLN A 18 -15.53 24.10 1.64
C GLN A 18 -14.82 22.87 1.07
N GLY A 19 -13.49 22.88 0.96
CA GLY A 19 -12.70 21.73 0.50
C GLY A 19 -12.94 20.46 1.33
N LEU A 20 -12.98 20.60 2.67
CA LEU A 20 -13.33 19.50 3.57
C LEU A 20 -14.75 18.98 3.30
N SER A 21 -15.74 19.88 3.21
CA SER A 21 -17.13 19.52 2.89
C SER A 21 -17.22 18.75 1.57
N HIS A 22 -16.60 19.27 0.51
CA HIS A 22 -16.51 18.57 -0.77
C HIS A 22 -15.89 17.18 -0.64
N HIS A 23 -14.82 17.02 0.15
CA HIS A 23 -14.16 15.73 0.37
C HIS A 23 -15.01 14.74 1.21
N TYR A 24 -15.74 15.23 2.21
CA TYR A 24 -16.62 14.42 3.06
C TYR A 24 -17.86 13.95 2.30
N PHE A 25 -18.51 14.84 1.56
CA PHE A 25 -19.74 14.55 0.82
C PHE A 25 -19.52 14.04 -0.61
N ALA A 26 -18.28 13.99 -1.09
CA ALA A 26 -17.96 13.37 -2.38
C ALA A 26 -18.48 11.94 -2.41
N LYS A 27 -19.21 11.58 -3.48
CA LYS A 27 -19.58 10.20 -3.76
C LYS A 27 -18.29 9.40 -3.99
N LYS A 28 -17.95 8.55 -3.04
CA LYS A 28 -16.82 7.61 -3.14
C LYS A 28 -17.33 6.29 -3.66
N ALA A 29 -16.52 5.59 -4.46
CA ALA A 29 -16.83 4.21 -4.82
C ALA A 29 -17.10 3.41 -3.55
N THR A 30 -18.26 2.76 -3.51
CA THR A 30 -18.82 2.15 -2.31
C THR A 30 -17.89 1.08 -1.76
N GLU A 31 -17.86 0.94 -0.43
CA GLU A 31 -17.22 -0.22 0.19
C GLU A 31 -17.81 -1.52 -0.37
N VAL A 32 -16.96 -2.55 -0.48
CA VAL A 32 -17.37 -3.92 -0.78
C VAL A 32 -18.58 -4.31 0.07
N THR A 33 -19.65 -4.81 -0.56
CA THR A 33 -20.88 -5.22 0.13
C THR A 33 -20.58 -6.29 1.18
N LYS A 34 -21.43 -6.37 2.22
CA LYS A 34 -21.24 -7.36 3.31
C LYS A 34 -21.22 -8.80 2.78
N GLU A 35 -21.99 -9.08 1.75
CA GLU A 35 -22.04 -10.38 1.08
C GLU A 35 -20.70 -10.73 0.43
N ILE A 36 -20.14 -9.83 -0.40
CA ILE A 36 -18.84 -10.06 -1.04
C ILE A 36 -17.73 -10.21 0.02
N LYS A 37 -17.78 -9.42 1.11
CA LYS A 37 -16.85 -9.58 2.25
C LYS A 37 -16.93 -11.00 2.85
N LYS A 38 -18.14 -11.57 2.97
CA LYS A 38 -18.34 -12.95 3.46
C LYS A 38 -17.78 -13.99 2.50
N TRP A 39 -17.98 -13.80 1.19
CA TRP A 39 -17.39 -14.67 0.16
C TRP A 39 -15.87 -14.63 0.18
N ILE A 40 -15.27 -13.44 0.22
CA ILE A 40 -13.81 -13.26 0.33
C ILE A 40 -13.26 -14.04 1.52
N LYS A 41 -13.87 -13.90 2.71
CA LYS A 41 -13.46 -14.64 3.91
C LYS A 41 -13.50 -16.15 3.70
N ARG A 42 -14.60 -16.67 3.12
CA ARG A 42 -14.76 -18.10 2.88
C ARG A 42 -13.70 -18.64 1.92
N LEU A 43 -13.37 -17.88 0.87
CA LEU A 43 -12.34 -18.28 -0.11
C LEU A 43 -10.93 -18.21 0.50
N ILE A 44 -10.64 -17.22 1.34
CA ILE A 44 -9.36 -17.14 2.07
C ILE A 44 -9.19 -18.32 3.02
N TRP A 45 -10.25 -18.73 3.73
CA TRP A 45 -10.21 -19.93 4.59
C TRP A 45 -10.02 -21.25 3.82
N GLN A 46 -10.18 -21.24 2.50
CA GLN A 46 -9.83 -22.36 1.61
C GLN A 46 -8.41 -22.23 1.05
N ASP A 47 -7.56 -21.42 1.67
CA ASP A 47 -6.18 -21.15 1.29
C ASP A 47 -6.04 -20.58 -0.14
N LEU A 48 -7.03 -19.83 -0.64
CA LEU A 48 -6.91 -19.12 -1.91
C LEU A 48 -6.09 -17.83 -1.73
N SER A 49 -5.15 -17.58 -2.66
CA SER A 49 -4.43 -16.31 -2.74
C SER A 49 -5.40 -15.16 -3.05
N PRO A 50 -5.16 -13.92 -2.55
CA PRO A 50 -5.97 -12.75 -2.90
C PRO A 50 -6.20 -12.56 -4.41
N GLU A 51 -5.22 -12.87 -5.25
CA GLU A 51 -5.38 -12.83 -6.71
C GLU A 51 -6.36 -13.90 -7.19
N GLN A 52 -6.24 -15.13 -6.69
CA GLN A 52 -7.15 -16.22 -7.02
C GLN A 52 -8.58 -15.94 -6.56
N VAL A 53 -8.74 -15.26 -5.42
CA VAL A 53 -10.06 -14.83 -4.93
C VAL A 53 -10.68 -13.81 -5.88
N VAL A 54 -9.91 -12.85 -6.39
CA VAL A 54 -10.39 -11.90 -7.40
C VAL A 54 -10.83 -12.62 -8.66
N ASP A 55 -10.02 -13.55 -9.16
CA ASP A 55 -10.33 -14.29 -10.38
C ASP A 55 -11.58 -15.17 -10.20
N TYR A 56 -11.73 -15.80 -9.03
CA TYR A 56 -12.92 -16.56 -8.67
C TYR A 56 -14.18 -15.68 -8.68
N ILE A 57 -14.13 -14.54 -7.98
CA ILE A 57 -15.26 -13.60 -7.92
C ILE A 57 -15.59 -13.06 -9.32
N ARG A 58 -14.57 -12.74 -10.12
CA ARG A 58 -14.77 -12.29 -11.51
C ARG A 58 -15.48 -13.34 -12.36
N LYS A 59 -15.13 -14.62 -12.18
CA LYS A 59 -15.70 -15.74 -12.94
C LYS A 59 -17.15 -16.06 -12.56
N TYR A 60 -17.47 -16.08 -11.26
CA TYR A 60 -18.78 -16.55 -10.78
C TYR A 60 -19.78 -15.42 -10.50
N GLU A 61 -19.32 -14.30 -9.93
CA GLU A 61 -20.19 -13.17 -9.53
C GLU A 61 -20.19 -12.04 -10.57
N ARG A 62 -19.33 -12.11 -11.60
CA ARG A 62 -19.15 -11.06 -12.63
C ARG A 62 -18.74 -9.69 -12.06
N ILE A 63 -18.16 -9.68 -10.86
CA ILE A 63 -17.68 -8.45 -10.20
C ILE A 63 -16.17 -8.35 -10.40
N SER A 64 -15.71 -7.20 -10.88
CA SER A 64 -14.28 -6.91 -10.99
C SER A 64 -13.79 -6.19 -9.73
N LEU A 65 -12.89 -6.83 -8.99
CA LEU A 65 -12.24 -6.29 -7.80
C LEU A 65 -10.73 -6.21 -8.02
N HIS A 66 -10.07 -5.25 -7.39
CA HIS A 66 -8.61 -5.25 -7.32
C HIS A 66 -8.16 -6.04 -6.08
N HIS A 67 -7.12 -6.87 -6.20
CA HIS A 67 -6.65 -7.73 -5.11
C HIS A 67 -6.20 -6.93 -3.87
N GLU A 68 -5.77 -5.68 -4.04
CA GLU A 68 -5.47 -4.75 -2.94
C GLU A 68 -6.65 -4.55 -1.98
N ILE A 69 -7.89 -4.63 -2.48
CA ILE A 69 -9.08 -4.51 -1.63
C ILE A 69 -9.13 -5.67 -0.62
N ILE A 70 -8.74 -6.87 -1.06
CA ILE A 70 -8.67 -8.06 -0.21
C ILE A 70 -7.52 -7.92 0.79
N TYR A 71 -6.34 -7.45 0.36
CA TYR A 71 -5.23 -7.16 1.29
C TYR A 71 -5.63 -6.17 2.37
N ARG A 72 -6.29 -5.06 2.02
CA ARG A 72 -6.80 -4.08 2.99
C ARG A 72 -7.80 -4.70 3.96
N LEU A 73 -8.68 -5.59 3.49
CA LEU A 73 -9.64 -6.30 4.32
C LEU A 73 -8.94 -7.23 5.33
N ILE A 74 -7.91 -7.95 4.87
CA ILE A 74 -7.12 -8.84 5.73
C ILE A 74 -6.34 -8.01 6.76
N TYR A 75 -5.70 -6.91 6.37
CA TYR A 75 -4.97 -6.04 7.29
C TYR A 75 -5.90 -5.41 8.33
N LYS A 76 -7.08 -4.94 7.91
CA LYS A 76 -8.09 -4.44 8.85
C LYS A 76 -8.51 -5.54 9.83
N ASN A 77 -8.80 -6.74 9.33
CA ASN A 77 -9.13 -7.88 10.20
C ASN A 77 -8.00 -8.22 11.17
N LYS A 78 -6.74 -8.16 10.74
CA LYS A 78 -5.57 -8.35 11.61
C LYS A 78 -5.48 -7.27 12.70
N MET A 79 -5.74 -6.00 12.37
CA MET A 79 -5.80 -4.92 13.38
C MET A 79 -6.93 -5.15 14.37
N ASP A 80 -8.07 -5.69 13.91
CA ASP A 80 -9.20 -6.10 14.73
C ASP A 80 -8.96 -7.44 15.47
N ARG A 81 -7.70 -7.91 15.55
CA ARG A 81 -7.27 -9.18 16.17
C ARG A 81 -7.89 -10.45 15.58
N GLY A 82 -8.29 -10.41 14.31
CA GLY A 82 -8.77 -11.57 13.57
C GLY A 82 -7.64 -12.48 13.08
N ASP A 83 -8.05 -13.57 12.45
CA ASP A 83 -7.23 -14.73 12.08
C ASP A 83 -7.02 -14.89 10.56
N LEU A 84 -7.68 -14.09 9.72
CA LEU A 84 -7.60 -14.24 8.25
C LEU A 84 -6.17 -14.24 7.71
N TRP A 85 -5.29 -13.49 8.35
CA TRP A 85 -3.90 -13.36 7.91
C TRP A 85 -3.09 -14.65 8.06
N GLN A 86 -3.55 -15.61 8.88
CA GLN A 86 -2.89 -16.90 9.07
C GLN A 86 -2.99 -17.80 7.84
N TYR A 87 -3.99 -17.58 6.98
CA TYR A 87 -4.26 -18.35 5.77
C TYR A 87 -3.47 -17.82 4.55
N PHE A 88 -2.52 -16.89 4.74
CA PHE A 88 -1.61 -16.53 3.66
C PHE A 88 -0.64 -17.68 3.38
N ARG A 89 -0.68 -18.20 2.14
CA ARG A 89 0.24 -19.24 1.65
C ARG A 89 1.72 -18.90 1.86
N ILE A 90 2.06 -17.61 1.81
CA ILE A 90 3.41 -17.13 2.04
C ILE A 90 3.51 -16.66 3.49
N VAL A 91 4.06 -17.52 4.35
CA VAL A 91 4.45 -17.12 5.69
C VAL A 91 5.58 -16.09 5.56
N SER A 92 5.30 -14.85 5.96
CA SER A 92 6.34 -13.84 6.11
C SER A 92 7.28 -14.30 7.22
N LYS A 93 8.46 -14.81 6.84
CA LYS A 93 9.50 -15.15 7.81
C LYS A 93 9.86 -13.85 8.55
N PRO A 94 9.84 -13.84 9.89
CA PRO A 94 10.11 -12.61 10.66
C PRO A 94 11.52 -12.06 10.42
N TYR A 95 12.42 -12.92 9.92
CA TYR A 95 13.76 -12.54 9.48
C TYR A 95 14.15 -13.32 8.22
N ARG A 96 15.00 -12.71 7.40
CA ARG A 96 15.68 -13.41 6.31
C ARG A 96 16.73 -14.35 6.92
N LYS A 97 16.66 -15.65 6.60
CA LYS A 97 17.72 -16.60 6.98
C LYS A 97 19.06 -16.14 6.39
N ARG A 98 20.08 -16.01 7.24
CA ARG A 98 21.45 -15.68 6.85
C ARG A 98 22.12 -16.93 6.28
N TYR A 99 22.03 -17.13 4.97
CA TYR A 99 22.80 -18.18 4.29
C TYR A 99 24.10 -17.58 3.76
N GLY A 100 25.24 -18.14 4.19
CA GLY A 100 26.53 -18.08 3.47
C GLY A 100 27.30 -16.75 3.42
N CYS A 101 26.72 -15.60 3.77
CA CYS A 101 27.49 -14.36 3.84
C CYS A 101 27.00 -13.37 4.92
N TYR A 102 27.95 -12.73 5.60
CA TYR A 102 27.67 -11.50 6.33
C TYR A 102 27.53 -10.37 5.31
N GLU A 103 26.46 -9.57 5.40
CA GLU A 103 26.37 -8.32 4.64
C GLU A 103 27.57 -7.45 5.01
N ARG A 104 28.52 -7.28 4.09
CA ARG A 104 29.65 -6.34 4.24
C ARG A 104 29.21 -4.90 3.98
N ARG A 105 28.05 -4.48 4.52
CA ARG A 105 27.65 -3.07 4.47
C ARG A 105 28.76 -2.25 5.15
N GLY A 106 29.26 -1.24 4.44
CA GLY A 106 30.25 -0.30 4.96
C GLY A 106 31.64 -0.36 4.33
N LYS A 107 31.97 -1.36 3.50
CA LYS A 107 33.27 -1.40 2.79
C LYS A 107 33.06 -1.45 1.28
N ILE A 108 33.26 -0.31 0.62
CA ILE A 108 33.30 -0.22 -0.85
C ILE A 108 34.47 -1.09 -1.33
N LYS A 109 34.17 -2.11 -2.14
CA LYS A 109 35.20 -2.94 -2.78
C LYS A 109 36.02 -2.05 -3.72
N ASN A 110 37.34 -2.12 -3.64
CA ASN A 110 38.27 -1.28 -4.42
C ASN A 110 38.14 0.22 -4.12
N LYS A 111 37.92 0.61 -2.85
CA LYS A 111 38.04 2.01 -2.47
C LYS A 111 39.46 2.50 -2.76
N VAL A 112 39.56 3.61 -3.48
CA VAL A 112 40.82 4.30 -3.75
C VAL A 112 41.22 5.07 -2.48
N SER A 113 42.50 5.01 -2.09
CA SER A 113 42.99 5.79 -0.96
C SER A 113 42.84 7.28 -1.24
N ILE A 114 42.67 8.11 -0.20
CA ILE A 114 42.66 9.58 -0.39
C ILE A 114 43.98 10.04 -1.04
N ASN A 115 45.08 9.33 -0.77
CA ASN A 115 46.40 9.64 -1.35
C ASN A 115 46.51 9.29 -2.84
N GLU A 116 45.60 8.50 -3.39
CA GLU A 116 45.61 8.03 -4.78
C GLU A 116 44.59 8.78 -5.65
N ARG A 117 43.88 9.78 -5.09
CA ARG A 117 42.91 10.56 -5.86
C ARG A 117 43.64 11.50 -6.84
N PRO A 118 43.12 11.70 -8.05
CA PRO A 118 43.74 12.60 -9.02
C PRO A 118 43.61 14.07 -8.57
N GLU A 119 44.67 14.86 -8.80
CA GLU A 119 44.76 16.27 -8.39
C GLU A 119 43.60 17.15 -8.91
N ILE A 120 42.97 16.76 -10.02
CA ILE A 120 41.82 17.47 -10.59
C ILE A 120 40.63 17.55 -9.62
N VAL A 121 40.54 16.63 -8.66
CA VAL A 121 39.50 16.60 -7.63
C VAL A 121 39.73 17.70 -6.60
N ASP A 122 40.99 18.00 -6.26
CA ASP A 122 41.35 19.06 -5.30
C ASP A 122 41.21 20.47 -5.89
N LYS A 123 41.14 20.56 -7.23
CA LYS A 123 40.95 21.83 -7.97
C LYS A 123 39.47 22.23 -8.11
N LYS A 124 38.53 21.38 -7.69
CA LYS A 124 37.10 21.75 -7.61
C LYS A 124 36.81 22.36 -6.24
N ALA A 125 37.07 23.66 -6.11
CA ALA A 125 36.54 24.50 -5.04
C ALA A 125 35.12 24.96 -5.37
#